data_AF-A0A413VWD0-F1
#
_entry.id   AF-A0A413VWD0-F1
#
_cell.length_a   1.000
_cell.length_b   1.000
_cell.length_c   1.000
_cell.angle_alpha   90.00
_cell.angle_beta   90.00
_cell.angle_gamma   90.00
#
_symmetry.space_group_name_H-M   'P 1'
#
loop_
_entity.id
_entity.type
_entity.pdbx_description
1 polymer ?
#
loop_
_entity_poly.entity_id
_entity_poly.type
_entity_poly.pdbx_seq_one_letter_code
_entity_poly.pdbx_strand_id
1 'polypeptide(L)'
;MSKKKRGEDYMKEEDEILKKVGTGNVFKVPDGYFENLTSEVMNKLPEKEKSAFEVKKTTKWDKIKPLAYMAAMFVGAAFIIRIASVNYKPEATEMAVMETVEVESDSDEYINAVLEGSMMDDYSLYVYLTDASVE
;
A
#
# COMPACT_ATOMS: atom_id res chain seq x y z
N MET A 1 -67.43 39.20 7.36
CA MET A 1 -67.06 39.05 8.78
C MET A 1 -66.06 37.93 9.10
N SER A 2 -65.80 36.95 8.22
CA SER A 2 -64.99 35.75 8.56
C SER A 2 -63.46 35.93 8.50
N LYS A 3 -62.92 36.89 7.72
CA LYS A 3 -61.46 37.08 7.64
C LYS A 3 -60.84 37.76 8.86
N LYS A 4 -61.58 38.63 9.54
CA LYS A 4 -61.09 39.37 10.72
C LYS A 4 -60.88 38.46 11.94
N LYS A 5 -61.81 37.53 12.19
CA LYS A 5 -61.71 36.56 13.29
C LYS A 5 -60.54 35.58 13.16
N ARG A 6 -60.15 35.21 11.92
CA ARG A 6 -59.01 34.31 11.69
C ARG A 6 -57.68 34.99 12.01
N GLY A 7 -57.47 36.24 11.60
CA GLY A 7 -56.25 36.99 11.94
C GLY A 7 -56.07 37.21 13.44
N GLU A 8 -57.18 37.37 14.17
CA GLU A 8 -57.16 37.53 15.64
C GLU A 8 -56.80 36.24 16.39
N ASP A 9 -57.06 35.05 15.82
CA ASP A 9 -56.63 33.78 16.42
C ASP A 9 -55.16 33.50 16.16
N TYR A 10 -54.66 33.76 14.93
CA TYR A 10 -53.23 33.59 14.63
C TYR A 10 -52.35 34.46 15.53
N MET A 11 -52.75 35.74 15.76
CA MET A 11 -52.05 36.68 16.66
C MET A 11 -51.98 36.20 18.12
N LYS A 12 -52.98 35.44 18.58
CA LYS A 12 -52.97 34.88 19.94
C LYS A 12 -52.10 33.63 20.04
N GLU A 13 -52.12 32.78 19.01
CA GLU A 13 -51.31 31.57 18.98
C GLU A 13 -49.81 31.89 18.87
N GLU A 14 -49.45 32.87 18.03
CA GLU A 14 -48.05 33.31 17.90
C GLU A 14 -47.54 33.99 19.18
N ASP A 15 -48.35 34.80 19.86
CA ASP A 15 -48.02 35.39 21.17
C ASP A 15 -47.82 34.32 22.25
N GLU A 16 -48.64 33.26 22.27
CA GLU A 16 -48.46 32.14 23.21
C GLU A 16 -47.18 31.35 22.95
N ILE A 17 -46.83 31.12 21.68
CA ILE A 17 -45.61 30.42 21.30
C ILE A 17 -44.38 31.27 21.63
N LEU A 18 -44.40 32.57 21.31
CA LEU A 18 -43.32 33.51 21.64
C LEU A 18 -43.14 33.65 23.16
N LYS A 19 -44.22 33.61 23.94
CA LYS A 19 -44.16 33.62 25.40
C LYS A 19 -43.60 32.33 26.00
N LYS A 20 -43.86 31.17 25.38
CA LYS A 20 -43.37 29.86 25.85
C LYS A 20 -41.92 29.58 25.43
N VAL A 21 -41.55 29.94 24.21
CA VAL A 21 -40.23 29.63 23.62
C VAL A 21 -39.23 30.76 23.85
N GLY A 22 -39.71 32.01 24.00
CA GLY A 22 -38.88 33.21 24.07
C GLY A 22 -38.24 33.54 22.72
N THR A 23 -37.98 34.81 22.46
CA THR A 23 -37.28 35.27 21.23
C THR A 23 -35.77 34.99 21.27
N GLY A 24 -35.31 34.15 22.21
CA GLY A 24 -33.90 33.85 22.40
C GLY A 24 -33.43 32.76 21.43
N ASN A 25 -32.22 32.92 20.89
CA ASN A 25 -31.60 31.88 20.07
C ASN A 25 -31.29 30.65 20.95
N VAL A 26 -32.03 29.55 20.74
CA VAL A 26 -31.85 28.28 21.47
C VAL A 26 -30.58 27.55 20.99
N PHE A 27 -30.12 27.84 19.77
CA PHE A 27 -28.88 27.31 19.19
C PHE A 27 -27.70 28.25 19.42
N LYS A 28 -27.51 28.71 20.66
CA LYS A 28 -26.31 29.48 21.02
C LYS A 28 -25.25 28.52 21.57
N VAL A 29 -24.13 28.44 20.87
CA VAL A 29 -22.96 27.72 21.38
C VAL A 29 -22.37 28.49 22.56
N PRO A 30 -21.79 27.80 23.56
CA PRO A 30 -21.00 28.45 24.60
C PRO A 30 -19.88 29.29 23.99
N ASP A 31 -19.61 30.44 24.61
CA ASP A 31 -18.52 31.32 24.18
C ASP A 31 -17.18 30.54 24.23
N GLY A 32 -16.40 30.58 23.15
CA GLY A 32 -15.13 29.84 23.03
C GLY A 32 -15.23 28.36 22.61
N TYR A 33 -16.44 27.80 22.39
CA TYR A 33 -16.60 26.40 21.95
C TYR A 33 -15.81 26.07 20.67
N PHE A 34 -15.92 26.91 19.64
CA PHE A 34 -15.22 26.70 18.38
C PHE A 34 -13.71 26.99 18.47
N GLU A 35 -13.27 27.79 19.44
CA GLU A 35 -11.84 28.09 19.65
C GLU A 35 -11.11 26.86 20.17
N ASN A 36 -11.76 26.09 21.05
CA ASN A 36 -11.21 24.88 21.64
C ASN A 36 -11.48 23.61 20.82
N LEU A 37 -12.40 23.65 19.86
CA LEU A 37 -12.77 22.49 19.04
C LEU A 37 -11.57 21.88 18.31
N THR A 38 -10.73 22.70 17.67
CA THR A 38 -9.56 22.22 16.93
C THR A 38 -8.57 21.51 17.84
N SER A 39 -8.32 22.07 19.04
CA SER A 39 -7.45 21.49 20.05
C SER A 39 -8.04 20.18 20.60
N GLU A 40 -9.34 20.15 20.87
CA GLU A 40 -10.02 18.97 21.38
C GLU A 40 -10.09 17.85 20.32
N VAL A 41 -10.33 18.18 19.05
CA VAL A 41 -10.25 17.23 17.93
C VAL A 41 -8.83 16.68 17.80
N MET A 42 -7.81 17.53 17.80
CA MET A 42 -6.41 17.09 17.71
C MET A 42 -5.97 16.24 18.91
N ASN A 43 -6.50 16.51 20.11
CA ASN A 43 -6.25 15.72 21.31
C ASN A 43 -7.05 14.41 21.36
N LYS A 44 -8.21 14.34 20.69
CA LYS A 44 -9.03 13.12 20.57
C LYS A 44 -8.64 12.26 19.38
N LEU A 45 -7.88 12.79 18.42
CA LEU A 45 -7.16 11.94 17.50
C LEU A 45 -6.30 11.02 18.37
N PRO A 46 -6.30 9.69 18.08
CA PRO A 46 -5.38 8.80 18.78
C PRO A 46 -4.03 9.45 18.69
N GLU A 47 -3.33 9.63 19.84
CA GLU A 47 -1.95 10.12 19.87
C GLU A 47 -1.25 9.32 18.79
N LYS A 48 -1.05 9.95 17.63
CA LYS A 48 -0.71 9.22 16.41
C LYS A 48 0.53 8.51 16.80
N GLU A 49 0.39 7.20 16.96
CA GLU A 49 1.27 6.46 17.84
C GLU A 49 2.64 6.96 17.47
N LYS A 50 3.39 7.46 18.46
CA LYS A 50 4.82 7.26 18.41
C LYS A 50 5.00 5.74 18.49
N SER A 51 4.49 5.02 17.50
CA SER A 51 5.17 4.00 16.81
C SER A 51 6.62 4.48 16.83
N ALA A 52 7.33 3.95 17.79
CA ALA A 52 8.24 2.84 17.56
C ALA A 52 8.12 2.10 16.19
N PHE A 53 7.57 2.69 15.13
CA PHE A 53 8.26 2.78 13.87
C PHE A 53 9.60 3.48 14.14
N GLU A 54 10.48 2.75 14.81
CA GLU A 54 11.81 2.60 14.27
C GLU A 54 11.58 2.26 12.80
N VAL A 55 11.55 3.29 11.96
CA VAL A 55 11.86 3.17 10.55
C VAL A 55 13.22 2.54 10.60
N LYS A 56 13.25 1.19 10.57
CA LYS A 56 14.46 0.40 10.52
C LYS A 56 15.04 0.81 9.19
N LYS A 57 15.89 1.84 9.25
CA LYS A 57 16.52 2.47 8.09
C LYS A 57 17.08 1.29 7.35
N THR A 58 16.47 0.96 6.20
CA THR A 58 16.85 -0.21 5.42
C THR A 58 18.32 -0.03 5.14
N THR A 59 19.12 -0.69 5.95
CA THR A 59 20.55 -0.44 5.93
C THR A 59 21.03 -1.25 4.75
N LYS A 60 21.94 -0.68 3.97
CA LYS A 60 22.43 -1.24 2.69
C LYS A 60 22.81 -2.73 2.79
N TRP A 61 23.06 -3.25 3.99
CA TRP A 61 23.14 -4.68 4.35
C TRP A 61 22.10 -5.59 3.71
N ASP A 62 20.83 -5.18 3.59
CA ASP A 62 19.82 -6.05 2.98
C ASP A 62 20.07 -6.29 1.49
N LYS A 63 20.75 -5.35 0.81
CA LYS A 63 21.23 -5.51 -0.57
C LYS A 63 22.56 -6.27 -0.66
N ILE A 64 23.37 -6.24 0.39
CA ILE A 64 24.69 -6.90 0.44
C ILE A 64 24.54 -8.40 0.71
N LYS A 65 23.52 -8.83 1.45
CA LYS A 65 23.23 -10.26 1.71
C LYS A 65 23.18 -11.10 0.42
N PRO A 66 22.30 -10.80 -0.56
CA PRO A 66 22.24 -11.59 -1.79
C PRO A 66 23.55 -11.52 -2.59
N LEU A 67 24.21 -10.36 -2.63
CA LEU A 67 25.49 -10.20 -3.33
C LEU A 67 26.60 -11.06 -2.70
N ALA A 68 26.64 -11.16 -1.37
CA ALA A 68 27.59 -11.98 -0.64
C ALA A 68 27.36 -13.49 -0.88
N TYR A 69 26.11 -13.94 -0.99
CA TYR A 69 25.80 -15.33 -1.35
C TYR A 69 26.29 -15.68 -2.75
N MET A 70 26.07 -14.79 -3.72
CA MET A 70 26.59 -14.98 -5.08
C MET A 70 28.12 -15.06 -5.09
N ALA A 71 28.80 -14.13 -4.41
CA ALA A 71 30.25 -14.16 -4.28
C ALA A 71 30.76 -15.47 -3.64
N ALA A 72 30.07 -15.98 -2.61
CA ALA A 72 30.43 -17.24 -1.97
C ALA A 72 30.28 -18.44 -2.91
N MET A 73 29.24 -18.49 -3.76
CA MET A 73 29.09 -19.53 -4.79
C MET A 73 30.23 -19.50 -5.80
N PHE A 74 30.62 -18.33 -6.30
CA PHE A 74 31.74 -18.19 -7.24
C PHE A 74 33.08 -18.60 -6.61
N VAL A 75 33.35 -18.19 -5.38
CA VAL A 75 34.56 -18.58 -4.65
C VAL A 75 34.57 -20.09 -4.38
N GLY A 76 33.43 -20.67 -4.00
CA GLY A 76 33.27 -22.11 -3.83
C GLY A 76 33.56 -22.88 -5.11
N ALA A 77 32.91 -22.53 -6.21
CA ALA A 77 33.14 -23.16 -7.51
C ALA A 77 34.59 -23.00 -7.99
N ALA A 78 35.16 -21.81 -7.87
CA ALA A 78 36.55 -21.55 -8.24
C ALA A 78 37.54 -22.36 -7.39
N PHE A 79 37.25 -22.58 -6.11
CA PHE A 79 38.09 -23.39 -5.23
C PHE A 79 38.03 -24.88 -5.59
N ILE A 80 36.84 -25.41 -5.91
CA ILE A 80 36.68 -26.78 -6.40
C ILE A 80 37.44 -26.99 -7.72
N ILE A 81 37.28 -26.08 -8.69
CA ILE A 81 38.03 -26.11 -9.96
C ILE A 81 39.53 -26.02 -9.70
N ARG A 82 39.98 -25.10 -8.84
CA ARG A 82 41.40 -24.90 -8.54
C ARG A 82 42.04 -26.14 -7.91
N ILE A 83 41.36 -26.82 -6.99
CA ILE A 83 41.87 -28.07 -6.39
C ILE A 83 41.88 -29.21 -7.43
N ALA A 84 40.81 -29.34 -8.23
CA ALA A 84 40.72 -30.38 -9.24
C ALA A 84 41.79 -30.20 -10.34
N SER A 85 42.00 -28.98 -10.82
CA SER A 85 42.97 -28.66 -11.87
C SER A 85 44.43 -28.76 -11.41
N VAL A 86 44.74 -28.60 -10.11
CA VAL A 86 46.12 -28.77 -9.59
C VAL A 86 46.56 -30.25 -9.63
N ASN A 87 45.63 -31.20 -9.61
CA ASN A 87 45.91 -32.64 -9.71
C ASN A 87 45.60 -33.24 -11.10
N TYR A 88 45.10 -32.45 -12.06
CA TYR A 88 44.73 -32.95 -13.39
C TYR A 88 45.85 -32.73 -14.41
N LYS A 89 46.45 -33.83 -14.89
CA LYS A 89 47.35 -33.82 -16.06
C LYS A 89 46.47 -33.79 -17.31
N PRO A 90 46.58 -32.78 -18.19
CA PRO A 90 45.66 -32.63 -19.32
C PRO A 90 46.09 -33.59 -20.44
N GLU A 91 45.38 -34.69 -20.61
CA GLU A 91 45.35 -35.41 -21.88
C GLU A 91 44.12 -34.93 -22.64
N ALA A 92 44.38 -34.39 -23.84
CA ALA A 92 43.50 -34.22 -24.98
C ALA A 92 42.00 -33.98 -24.71
N THR A 93 41.61 -32.73 -24.99
CA THR A 93 40.51 -32.41 -25.91
C THR A 93 39.34 -33.39 -25.92
N GLU A 94 38.31 -33.09 -25.14
CA GLU A 94 36.91 -32.96 -25.57
C GLU A 94 36.00 -32.77 -24.34
N MET A 95 34.93 -31.98 -24.51
CA MET A 95 33.83 -31.80 -23.57
C MET A 95 34.11 -30.91 -22.35
N ALA A 96 34.24 -29.61 -22.60
CA ALA A 96 33.61 -28.62 -21.74
C ALA A 96 32.51 -27.94 -22.57
N VAL A 97 31.38 -28.64 -22.72
CA VAL A 97 30.12 -27.96 -23.03
C VAL A 97 29.88 -27.05 -21.84
N MET A 98 30.24 -25.79 -22.05
CA MET A 98 29.77 -24.65 -21.29
C MET A 98 28.25 -24.69 -21.40
N GLU A 99 27.60 -25.36 -20.46
CA GLU A 99 26.18 -25.16 -20.20
C GLU A 99 26.08 -23.75 -19.60
N THR A 100 26.09 -22.76 -20.51
CA THR A 100 25.43 -21.50 -20.25
C THR A 100 24.02 -21.88 -19.86
N VAL A 101 23.72 -21.77 -18.57
CA VAL A 101 22.36 -21.78 -18.07
C VAL A 101 21.65 -20.60 -18.74
N GLU A 102 21.04 -20.86 -19.88
CA GLU A 102 20.12 -20.02 -20.63
C GLU A 102 18.82 -19.92 -19.82
N VAL A 103 18.85 -19.22 -18.68
CA VAL A 103 17.65 -19.05 -17.83
C VAL A 103 16.76 -17.88 -18.26
N GLU A 104 17.11 -17.16 -19.34
CA GLU A 104 16.38 -15.95 -19.74
C GLU A 104 15.63 -16.07 -21.08
N SER A 105 15.86 -17.12 -21.87
CA SER A 105 15.15 -17.34 -23.15
C SER A 105 14.00 -18.35 -23.05
N ASP A 106 14.19 -19.45 -22.32
CA ASP A 106 13.20 -20.54 -22.26
C ASP A 106 11.96 -20.18 -21.44
N SER A 107 12.11 -19.33 -20.41
CA SER A 107 10.98 -18.89 -19.60
C SER A 107 10.01 -18.02 -20.40
N ASP A 108 10.54 -17.10 -21.20
CA ASP A 108 9.73 -16.12 -21.90
C ASP A 108 9.02 -16.77 -23.09
N GLU A 109 9.67 -17.70 -23.79
CA GLU A 109 9.03 -18.48 -24.86
C GLU A 109 7.87 -19.34 -24.32
N TYR A 110 8.09 -20.04 -23.19
CA TYR A 110 7.05 -20.84 -22.56
C TYR A 110 5.87 -19.99 -22.04
N ILE A 111 6.15 -18.85 -21.40
CA ILE A 111 5.12 -17.94 -20.88
C ILE A 111 4.30 -17.36 -22.03
N ASN A 112 4.94 -16.92 -23.12
CA ASN A 112 4.24 -16.40 -24.29
C ASN A 112 3.41 -17.49 -24.99
N ALA A 113 3.91 -18.72 -25.12
CA ALA A 113 3.16 -19.83 -25.71
C ALA A 113 1.91 -20.21 -24.90
N VAL A 114 2.00 -20.20 -23.57
CA VAL A 114 0.86 -20.44 -22.68
C VAL A 114 -0.13 -19.26 -22.73
N LEU A 115 0.38 -18.02 -22.78
CA LEU A 115 -0.45 -16.82 -22.87
C LEU A 115 -1.23 -16.79 -24.19
N GLU A 116 -0.59 -17.06 -25.32
CA GLU A 116 -1.22 -17.17 -26.64
C GLU A 116 -2.24 -18.32 -26.70
N GLY A 117 -1.92 -19.46 -26.08
CA GLY A 117 -2.86 -20.59 -25.94
C GLY A 117 -4.10 -20.27 -25.11
N SER A 118 -4.01 -19.33 -24.17
CA SER A 118 -5.13 -18.86 -23.35
C SER A 118 -6.01 -17.81 -24.03
N MET A 119 -5.62 -17.32 -25.22
CA MET A 119 -6.26 -16.18 -25.91
C MET A 119 -6.43 -14.94 -25.02
N MET A 120 -5.56 -14.78 -24.03
CA MET A 120 -5.63 -13.69 -23.06
C MET A 120 -4.90 -12.46 -23.62
N ASP A 121 -5.57 -11.31 -23.63
CA ASP A 121 -4.94 -10.05 -24.04
C ASP A 121 -4.09 -9.42 -22.92
N ASP A 122 -3.15 -8.56 -23.30
CA ASP A 122 -2.25 -7.88 -22.37
C ASP A 122 -3.00 -7.05 -21.30
N TYR A 123 -4.21 -6.59 -21.63
CA TYR A 123 -5.07 -5.84 -20.71
C TYR A 123 -5.64 -6.75 -19.61
N SER A 124 -6.10 -7.95 -19.98
CA SER A 124 -6.62 -8.95 -19.06
C SER A 124 -5.52 -9.49 -18.13
N LEU A 125 -4.29 -9.65 -18.64
CA LEU A 125 -3.12 -9.98 -17.83
C LEU A 125 -2.88 -8.93 -16.75
N TYR A 126 -2.91 -7.64 -17.12
CA TYR A 126 -2.74 -6.55 -16.16
C TYR A 126 -3.82 -6.53 -15.09
N VAL A 127 -5.09 -6.66 -15.48
CA VAL A 127 -6.22 -6.69 -14.54
C VAL A 127 -6.06 -7.84 -13.54
N TYR A 128 -5.75 -9.05 -14.01
CA TYR A 128 -5.54 -10.21 -13.14
C TYR A 128 -4.39 -10.03 -12.15
N LEU A 129 -3.25 -9.53 -12.62
CA LEU A 129 -2.09 -9.26 -11.77
C LEU A 129 -2.38 -8.15 -10.75
N THR A 130 -3.13 -7.12 -11.13
CA THR A 130 -3.52 -6.06 -10.20
C THR A 130 -4.54 -6.55 -9.18
N ASP A 131 -5.51 -7.37 -9.56
CA ASP A 131 -6.52 -7.92 -8.64
C ASP A 131 -5.87 -8.87 -7.62
N ALA A 132 -4.97 -9.75 -8.08
CA ALA A 132 -4.19 -10.63 -7.22
C ALA A 132 -3.22 -9.89 -6.29
N SER A 133 -2.81 -8.67 -6.64
CA SER A 133 -1.94 -7.84 -5.78
C SER A 133 -2.69 -7.04 -4.71
N VAL A 134 -4.02 -7.04 -4.76
CA VAL A 134 -4.91 -6.26 -3.87
C VAL A 134 -5.45 -7.11 -2.70
N GLU A 135 -5.17 -8.42 -2.66
CA GLU A 135 -5.34 -9.28 -1.47
C GLU A 135 -4.11 -9.25 -0.53
#